data_AF-A0A6I7QKK8-F1
#
_entry.id   AF-A0A6I7QKK8-F1
#
_cell.length_a   1.000
_cell.length_b   1.000
_cell.length_c   1.000
_cell.angle_alpha   90.00
_cell.angle_beta   90.00
_cell.angle_gamma   90.00
#
_symmetry.space_group_name_H-M   'P 1'
#
loop_
_entity.id
_entity.type
_entity.pdbx_description
1 polymer ?
#
loop_
_entity_poly.entity_id
_entity_poly.type
_entity_poly.pdbx_seq_one_letter_code
_entity_poly.pdbx_strand_id
1 'polypeptide(L)'
;EWDELLDFLDSDEPANLLKEEGTDHWNSTNDDVTNETGFTARPGGRRMATGSYQSIGSFGLWWSTKERADSPENAWTRYMLHNNANVTRFASAKNVALSVRCIAD
;
A
#
# COMPACT_ATOMS: atom_id res chain seq x y z
N GLU A 1 1.83 3.82 -13.21
CA GLU A 1 2.82 3.59 -12.14
C GLU A 1 2.49 2.42 -11.23
N TRP A 2 1.30 2.34 -10.62
CA TRP A 2 0.91 1.16 -9.82
C TRP A 2 0.36 0.05 -10.70
N ASP A 3 -0.44 0.39 -11.71
CA ASP A 3 -0.98 -0.61 -12.64
C ASP A 3 0.17 -1.27 -13.42
N GLU A 4 1.13 -0.49 -13.93
CA GLU A 4 2.37 -1.01 -14.54
C GLU A 4 3.18 -1.95 -13.62
N LEU A 5 3.28 -1.64 -12.32
CA LEU A 5 3.96 -2.53 -11.36
C LEU A 5 3.20 -3.84 -11.22
N LEU A 6 1.87 -3.80 -11.09
CA LEU A 6 1.05 -5.00 -10.94
C LEU A 6 1.04 -5.84 -12.23
N ASP A 7 1.01 -5.20 -13.39
CA ASP A 7 1.12 -5.85 -14.70
C ASP A 7 2.49 -6.52 -14.86
N PHE A 8 3.57 -5.89 -14.38
CA PHE A 8 4.90 -6.49 -14.38
C PHE A 8 5.01 -7.74 -13.49
N LEU A 9 4.30 -7.76 -12.36
CA LEU A 9 4.30 -8.92 -11.46
C LEU A 9 3.54 -10.12 -12.03
N ASP A 10 2.55 -9.89 -12.90
CA ASP A 10 1.72 -10.91 -13.56
C ASP A 10 1.27 -12.02 -12.58
N SER A 11 0.78 -11.61 -11.42
CA SER A 11 0.44 -12.49 -10.30
C SER A 11 -0.99 -12.23 -9.83
N ASP A 12 -1.70 -13.30 -9.51
CA ASP A 12 -3.01 -13.25 -8.84
C ASP A 12 -2.90 -12.81 -7.37
N GLU A 13 -1.70 -12.86 -6.79
CA GLU A 13 -1.41 -12.55 -5.38
C GLU A 13 -0.28 -11.52 -5.22
N PRO A 14 -0.38 -10.35 -5.87
CA PRO A 14 0.75 -9.42 -5.98
C PRO A 14 1.21 -8.87 -4.63
N ALA A 15 0.36 -8.82 -3.60
CA ALA A 15 0.79 -8.36 -2.29
C ALA A 15 1.74 -9.35 -1.61
N ASN A 16 1.66 -10.64 -1.90
CA ASN A 16 2.58 -11.65 -1.33
C ASN A 16 4.01 -11.44 -1.84
N LEU A 17 4.17 -10.96 -3.08
CA LEU A 17 5.47 -10.66 -3.70
C LEU A 17 6.06 -9.30 -3.24
N LEU A 18 5.21 -8.42 -2.69
CA LEU A 18 5.57 -7.04 -2.35
C LEU A 18 5.77 -6.80 -0.85
N LYS A 19 4.98 -7.44 0.01
CA LYS A 19 5.01 -7.21 1.47
C LYS A 19 6.36 -7.58 2.07
N GLU A 20 6.75 -6.87 3.13
CA GLU A 20 7.83 -7.31 4.01
C GLU A 20 7.59 -8.76 4.48
N GLU A 21 8.60 -9.60 4.35
CA GLU A 21 8.57 -10.99 4.82
C GLU A 21 8.56 -11.03 6.35
N GLY A 22 7.76 -11.94 6.91
CA GLY A 22 7.59 -12.08 8.35
C GLY A 22 6.68 -11.01 8.96
N THR A 23 6.74 -10.88 10.29
CA THR A 23 5.77 -10.10 11.08
C THR A 23 6.44 -9.08 11.99
N ASP A 24 7.62 -8.59 11.61
CA ASP A 24 8.32 -7.56 12.39
C ASP A 24 7.48 -6.30 12.53
N HIS A 25 6.84 -5.88 11.44
CA HIS A 25 5.92 -4.73 11.44
C HIS A 25 4.46 -5.12 11.17
N TRP A 26 4.21 -6.18 10.40
CA TRP A 26 2.85 -6.67 10.14
C TRP A 26 2.31 -7.39 11.37
N ASN A 27 1.05 -7.10 11.75
CA ASN A 27 0.39 -7.82 12.84
C ASN A 27 0.26 -9.32 12.51
N SER A 28 0.11 -9.65 11.23
CA SER A 28 0.26 -10.99 10.66
C SER A 28 0.47 -10.87 9.16
N THR A 29 0.91 -11.94 8.49
CA THR A 29 0.95 -12.03 7.03
C THR A 29 0.15 -13.23 6.55
N ASN A 30 0.02 -13.38 5.22
CA ASN A 30 -0.30 -14.66 4.62
C ASN A 30 0.93 -15.58 4.72
N ASP A 31 0.73 -16.89 4.62
CA ASP A 31 1.80 -17.88 4.71
C ASP A 31 2.78 -17.79 3.51
N ASP A 32 2.31 -17.28 2.37
CA ASP A 32 3.05 -17.25 1.10
C ASP A 32 3.75 -15.91 0.81
N VAL A 33 3.96 -15.03 1.81
CA VAL A 33 4.69 -13.78 1.58
C VAL A 33 6.18 -14.05 1.37
N THR A 34 6.71 -13.65 0.21
CA THR A 34 8.11 -13.88 -0.19
C THR A 34 8.96 -12.62 -0.33
N ASN A 35 8.32 -11.46 -0.55
CA ASN A 35 9.02 -10.20 -0.86
C ASN A 35 10.07 -10.30 -2.00
N GLU A 36 9.89 -11.21 -2.96
CA GLU A 36 10.91 -11.49 -3.99
C GLU A 36 11.25 -10.29 -4.88
N THR A 37 10.36 -9.29 -4.90
CA THR A 37 10.56 -8.02 -5.61
C THR A 37 11.57 -7.09 -4.93
N GLY A 38 11.89 -7.33 -3.65
CA GLY A 38 12.66 -6.41 -2.81
C GLY A 38 11.92 -5.13 -2.42
N PHE A 39 10.64 -4.97 -2.80
CA PHE A 39 9.87 -3.76 -2.52
C PHE A 39 9.72 -3.49 -1.01
N THR A 40 9.55 -4.55 -0.22
CA THR A 40 9.47 -4.51 1.25
C THR A 40 8.35 -3.60 1.74
N ALA A 41 7.10 -3.91 1.35
CA ALA A 41 5.94 -3.13 1.71
C ALA A 41 5.69 -3.22 3.24
N ARG A 42 5.84 -2.10 3.93
CA ARG A 42 5.64 -2.00 5.39
C ARG A 42 4.24 -1.46 5.77
N PRO A 43 3.68 -1.92 6.88
CA PRO A 43 2.34 -1.52 7.35
C PRO A 43 2.37 -0.24 8.20
N GLY A 44 2.77 0.86 7.58
CA GLY A 44 2.85 2.17 8.24
C GLY A 44 1.49 2.78 8.63
N GLY A 45 0.38 2.19 8.18
CA GLY A 45 -0.95 2.73 8.40
C GLY A 45 -1.13 4.12 7.77
N ARG A 46 -1.86 5.00 8.46
CA ARG A 46 -2.06 6.39 8.07
C ARG A 46 -2.07 7.34 9.25
N ARG A 47 -1.69 8.59 9.02
CA ARG A 47 -1.95 9.70 9.94
C ARG A 47 -3.15 10.50 9.46
N MET A 48 -4.16 10.63 10.30
CA MET A 48 -5.35 11.43 10.03
C MET A 48 -5.04 12.93 10.08
N ALA A 49 -5.90 13.76 9.49
CA ALA A 49 -5.77 15.21 9.55
C ALA A 49 -5.79 15.76 11.00
N THR A 50 -6.48 15.06 11.91
CA THR A 50 -6.50 15.34 13.36
C THR A 50 -5.17 15.04 14.06
N GLY A 51 -4.24 14.38 13.38
CA GLY A 51 -2.92 14.01 13.89
C GLY A 51 -2.84 12.63 14.53
N SER A 52 -3.95 11.91 14.66
CA SER A 52 -3.94 10.53 15.16
C SER A 52 -3.43 9.55 14.10
N TYR A 53 -2.68 8.55 14.56
CA TYR A 53 -2.25 7.42 13.74
C TYR A 53 -3.28 6.30 13.81
N GLN A 54 -3.53 5.64 12.68
CA GLN A 54 -4.49 4.54 12.57
C GLN A 54 -3.91 3.42 11.71
N SER A 55 -4.36 2.19 11.98
CA SER A 55 -4.12 1.03 11.11
C SER A 55 -2.66 0.60 10.95
N ILE A 56 -1.77 1.06 11.83
CA ILE A 56 -0.38 0.59 11.90
C ILE A 56 -0.38 -0.92 12.14
N GLY A 57 0.46 -1.66 11.43
CA GLY A 57 0.56 -3.12 11.49
C GLY A 57 -0.52 -3.86 10.70
N SER A 58 -1.68 -3.24 10.45
CA SER A 58 -2.78 -3.85 9.69
C SER A 58 -2.78 -3.45 8.21
N PHE A 59 -2.40 -2.22 7.89
CA PHE A 59 -2.44 -1.70 6.52
C PHE A 59 -1.11 -1.07 6.12
N GLY A 60 -0.64 -1.45 4.94
CA GLY A 60 0.28 -0.64 4.15
C GLY A 60 -0.51 0.26 3.23
N LEU A 61 -0.24 1.56 3.23
CA LEU A 61 -0.97 2.57 2.44
C LEU A 61 0.03 3.48 1.73
N TRP A 62 -0.12 3.62 0.42
CA TRP A 62 0.73 4.46 -0.42
C TRP A 62 -0.08 5.40 -1.31
N TRP A 63 0.43 6.61 -1.49
CA TRP A 63 -0.08 7.53 -2.49
C TRP A 63 0.14 7.00 -3.92
N SER A 64 -0.79 7.33 -4.81
CA SER A 64 -0.63 7.29 -6.26
C SER A 64 -0.40 8.72 -6.77
N THR A 65 0.18 8.85 -7.97
CA THR A 65 0.37 10.16 -8.61
C THR A 65 -0.93 10.73 -9.19
N LYS A 66 -2.01 9.94 -9.24
CA LYS A 66 -3.29 10.34 -9.84
C LYS A 66 -4.25 10.95 -8.82
N GLU A 67 -4.69 12.17 -9.10
CA GLU A 67 -5.83 12.80 -8.44
C GLU A 67 -7.16 12.14 -8.85
N ARG A 68 -8.16 12.25 -7.98
CA ARG A 68 -9.53 11.84 -8.31
C ARG A 68 -10.28 12.99 -9.00
N ALA A 69 -10.60 12.82 -10.29
CA ALA A 69 -11.16 13.89 -11.14
C ALA A 69 -12.52 14.41 -10.69
N ASP A 70 -13.37 13.56 -10.10
CA ASP A 70 -14.71 13.92 -9.61
C ASP A 70 -14.71 14.47 -8.17
N SER A 71 -13.54 14.49 -7.51
CA SER A 71 -13.42 14.86 -6.09
C SER A 71 -11.96 15.27 -5.80
N PRO A 72 -11.60 16.53 -6.12
CA PRO A 72 -10.21 17.01 -6.10
C PRO A 72 -9.60 17.09 -4.69
N GLU A 73 -10.40 16.99 -3.63
CA GLU A 73 -9.96 16.81 -2.26
C GLU A 73 -9.40 15.41 -1.97
N ASN A 74 -9.59 14.46 -2.89
CA ASN A 74 -9.12 13.09 -2.79
C ASN A 74 -8.05 12.77 -3.87
N ALA A 75 -7.19 11.81 -3.56
CA ALA A 75 -6.27 11.21 -4.52
C ALA A 75 -6.36 9.69 -4.47
N TRP A 76 -5.95 9.03 -5.56
CA TRP A 76 -5.88 7.59 -5.58
C TRP A 76 -4.76 7.09 -4.67
N THR A 77 -5.00 5.94 -4.06
CA THR A 77 -4.09 5.26 -3.16
C THR A 77 -4.06 3.78 -3.48
N ARG A 78 -2.97 3.10 -3.11
CA ARG A 78 -2.91 1.65 -3.05
C ARG A 78 -2.75 1.20 -1.61
N TYR A 79 -3.41 0.11 -1.27
CA TYR A 79 -3.26 -0.51 0.04
C TYR A 79 -3.10 -2.01 -0.05
N MET A 80 -2.46 -2.55 0.98
CA MET A 80 -2.33 -3.97 1.26
C MET A 80 -2.78 -4.21 2.70
N LEU A 81 -3.63 -5.21 2.91
CA LEU A 81 -4.10 -5.63 4.24
C LEU A 81 -3.27 -6.82 4.70
N HIS A 82 -2.93 -6.85 5.99
CA HIS A 82 -2.05 -7.85 6.60
C HIS A 82 -2.38 -9.30 6.19
N ASN A 83 -3.65 -9.69 6.20
CA ASN A 83 -4.17 -11.03 5.88
C ASN A 83 -4.82 -11.16 4.47
N ASN A 84 -4.40 -10.34 3.50
CA ASN A 84 -4.92 -10.42 2.13
C ASN A 84 -3.77 -10.34 1.12
N ALA A 85 -3.85 -11.12 0.04
CA ALA A 85 -2.86 -11.20 -1.02
C ALA A 85 -3.04 -10.13 -2.13
N ASN A 86 -4.08 -9.30 -2.07
CA ASN A 86 -4.36 -8.28 -3.08
C ASN A 86 -3.76 -6.90 -2.79
N VAL A 87 -3.41 -6.19 -3.87
CA VAL A 87 -3.15 -4.74 -3.85
C VAL A 87 -4.39 -4.01 -4.34
N THR A 88 -5.06 -3.27 -3.46
CA THR A 88 -6.35 -2.65 -3.77
C THR A 88 -6.24 -1.14 -3.94
N ARG A 89 -7.01 -0.59 -4.88
CA ARG A 89 -7.13 0.86 -5.09
C ARG A 89 -8.24 1.45 -4.22
N PHE A 90 -7.94 2.58 -3.59
CA PHE A 90 -8.91 3.36 -2.81
C PHE A 90 -8.71 4.86 -3.02
N ALA A 91 -9.72 5.68 -2.72
CA ALA A 91 -9.60 7.14 -2.75
C ALA A 91 -9.43 7.66 -1.32
N SER A 92 -8.36 8.41 -1.06
CA SER A 92 -8.08 8.98 0.26
C SER A 92 -8.00 10.49 0.20
N ALA A 93 -8.48 11.15 1.26
CA ALA A 93 -8.43 12.60 1.39
C ALA A 93 -6.98 13.09 1.45
N LYS A 94 -6.64 14.12 0.68
CA LYS A 94 -5.28 14.64 0.54
C LYS A 94 -4.69 15.24 1.83
N ASN A 95 -5.50 15.43 2.86
CA ASN A 95 -5.08 15.96 4.17
C ASN A 95 -4.64 14.86 5.16
N VAL A 96 -4.62 13.58 4.75
CA VAL A 96 -4.00 12.50 5.52
C VAL A 96 -2.54 12.31 5.11
N ALA A 97 -1.73 11.68 5.95
CA ALA A 97 -0.37 11.27 5.58
C ALA A 97 -0.32 9.76 5.38
N LEU A 98 0.14 9.35 4.20
CA LEU A 98 0.39 7.96 3.80
C LEU A 98 1.85 7.83 3.36
N SER A 99 2.30 6.59 3.19
CA SER A 99 3.65 6.33 2.67
C SER A 99 3.78 6.83 1.24
N VAL A 100 4.99 7.23 0.87
CA VAL A 100 5.37 7.56 -0.51
C VAL A 100 6.43 6.60 -0.99
N ARG A 101 6.48 6.34 -2.29
CA ARG A 101 7.56 5.60 -2.94
C ARG A 101 8.18 6.48 -4.01
N CYS A 102 9.49 6.37 -4.18
CA CYS A 102 10.17 6.96 -5.32
C CYS A 102 10.07 6.01 -6.51
N ILE A 103 10.00 6.57 -7.71
CA ILE A 103 10.02 5.81 -8.97
C ILE A 103 11.21 6.35 -9.74
N ALA A 104 12.08 5.44 -10.18
CA ALA A 104 13.18 5.79 -11.07
C ALA A 104 12.66 5.73 -12.51
N ASP A 105 12.99 6.76 -13.29
CA ASP A 105 12.72 6.87 -14.73
C ASP A 105 13.96 6.47 -15.55
#